data_AF-A0A351IQY0-F1
#
_entry.id   AF-A0A351IQY0-F1
#
_cell.length_a   1.000
_cell.length_b   1.000
_cell.length_c   1.000
_cell.angle_alpha   90.00
_cell.angle_beta   90.00
_cell.angle_gamma   90.00
#
_symmetry.space_group_name_H-M   'P 1'
#
loop_
_entity.id
_entity.type
_entity.pdbx_description
1 polymer ?
#
loop_
_entity_poly.entity_id
_entity_poly.type
_entity_poly.pdbx_seq_one_letter_code
_entity_poly.pdbx_strand_id
1 'polypeptide(L)' 'MAKSCYVCGRGSSMMQFRSHSMVATKRRVYPNLQTKKIEGKRRTVCARCIKTSSKALVA' A
#
# COMPACT_ATOMS: atom_id res chain seq x y z
N MET A 1 -12.10 -7.45 6.92
CA MET A 1 -10.64 -7.33 7.10
C MET A 1 -10.18 -5.95 6.66
N ALA A 2 -9.53 -5.18 7.54
CA ALA A 2 -8.97 -3.89 7.16
C ALA A 2 -7.89 -4.09 6.08
N LYS A 3 -8.04 -3.45 4.92
CA LYS A 3 -7.03 -3.41 3.84
C LYS A 3 -5.82 -2.61 4.32
N SER A 4 -5.02 -3.22 5.19
CA SER A 4 -3.84 -2.63 5.81
C SER A 4 -2.61 -3.49 5.57
N CYS A 5 -1.46 -2.83 5.47
CA CYS A 5 -0.17 -3.50 5.34
C CYS A 5 0.31 -4.00 6.70
N TYR A 6 0.70 -5.27 6.80
CA TYR A 6 1.26 -5.86 8.01
C TYR A 6 2.56 -5.18 8.46
N VAL A 7 3.44 -4.83 7.51
CA VAL A 7 4.78 -4.28 7.80
C VAL A 7 4.77 -2.80 8.20
N CYS A 8 3.92 -1.97 7.58
CA CYS A 8 3.96 -0.51 7.77
C CYS A 8 2.64 0.11 8.24
N GLY A 9 1.61 -0.71 8.51
CA GLY A 9 0.30 -0.24 8.98
C GLY A 9 -0.52 0.59 7.99
N ARG A 10 0.02 0.94 6.80
CA ARG A 10 -0.69 1.76 5.82
C ARG A 10 -2.03 1.15 5.45
N GLY A 11 -3.09 1.91 5.72
CA GLY A 11 -4.47 1.59 5.36
C GLY A 11 -5.01 2.50 4.26
N SER A 12 -6.33 2.50 4.09
CA SER A 12 -7.00 3.40 3.16
C SER A 12 -6.87 4.86 3.59
N SER A 13 -6.60 5.75 2.65
CA SER A 13 -6.60 7.20 2.86
C SER A 13 -7.68 7.87 2.00
N MET A 14 -8.10 9.07 2.40
CA MET A 14 -8.92 9.94 1.56
C MET A 14 -8.00 10.84 0.74
N MET A 15 -8.19 10.87 -0.57
CA MET A 15 -7.43 11.70 -1.52
C MET A 15 -8.43 12.57 -2.30
N GLN A 16 -7.97 13.74 -2.75
CA GLN A 16 -8.73 14.56 -3.69
C GLN A 16 -8.30 14.23 -5.13
N PHE A 17 -9.26 13.84 -5.96
CA PHE A 17 -9.08 13.79 -7.41
C PHE A 17 -9.41 15.17 -8.00
N ARG A 18 -8.66 15.58 -9.01
CA ARG A 18 -8.82 16.88 -9.68
C ARG A 18 -9.19 16.63 -11.13
N SER A 19 -10.26 17.24 -11.61
CA SER A 19 -10.61 17.26 -13.03
C SER A 19 -9.69 18.19 -13.81
N HIS A 20 -9.80 18.18 -15.15
CA HIS A 20 -9.15 19.17 -16.01
C HIS A 20 -9.56 20.62 -15.68
N SER A 21 -10.74 20.81 -15.11
CA SER A 21 -11.23 22.09 -14.56
C SER A 21 -10.87 22.33 -13.09
N MET A 22 -9.95 21.54 -12.52
CA MET A 22 -9.49 21.58 -11.12
C MET A 22 -10.56 21.34 -10.04
N VAL A 23 -11.75 20.87 -10.42
CA VAL A 23 -12.82 20.50 -9.49
C VAL A 23 -12.39 19.31 -8.65
N ALA A 24 -12.64 19.45 -7.35
CA ALA A 24 -12.04 18.65 -6.31
C ALA A 24 -13.04 17.59 -5.81
N THR A 25 -12.84 16.32 -6.16
CA THR A 25 -13.71 15.22 -5.71
C THR A 25 -13.00 14.28 -4.76
N LYS A 26 -13.65 13.98 -3.62
CA LYS A 26 -13.08 13.10 -2.59
C LYS A 26 -13.18 11.65 -3.06
N ARG A 27 -12.06 10.93 -3.05
CA ARG A 27 -12.00 9.50 -3.35
C ARG A 27 -11.21 8.76 -2.28
N ARG A 28 -11.72 7.61 -1.85
CA ARG A 28 -10.96 6.68 -1.00
C ARG A 28 -9.91 5.96 -1.85
N VAL A 29 -8.65 6.05 -1.45
CA VAL A 29 -7.51 5.38 -2.09
C VAL A 29 -7.03 4.26 -1.19
N TYR A 30 -6.80 3.10 -1.79
CA TYR A 30 -6.25 1.94 -1.09
C TYR A 30 -4.79 1.75 -1.48
N PRO A 31 -3.92 1.39 -0.53
CA PRO A 31 -2.56 0.97 -0.87
C PRO A 31 -2.62 -0.32 -1.71
N ASN A 32 -1.68 -0.46 -2.65
CA ASN A 32 -1.51 -1.67 -3.45
C ASN A 32 -1.01 -2.80 -2.56
N LEU A 33 -1.93 -3.54 -1.95
CA LEU A 33 -1.67 -4.67 -1.07
C LEU A 33 -1.56 -5.96 -1.88
N GLN A 34 -0.52 -6.73 -1.62
CA GLN A 34 -0.30 -8.05 -2.20
C GLN A 34 -0.09 -9.06 -1.07
N THR A 35 -0.59 -10.28 -1.24
CA THR A 35 -0.29 -11.36 -0.29
C THR A 35 1.05 -11.98 -0.65
N LYS A 36 2.04 -11.89 0.23
CA LYS A 36 3.35 -12.53 0.08
C LYS A 36 3.69 -13.36 1.30
N LYS A 37 4.59 -14.33 1.13
CA LYS A 37 5.14 -15.15 2.21
C LYS A 37 6.30 -14.37 2.84
N ILE A 38 6.14 -13.98 4.10
CA ILE A 38 7.19 -13.39 4.92
C ILE A 38 7.34 -14.31 6.13
N GLU A 39 8.56 -14.77 6.40
CA GLU A 39 8.87 -15.62 7.58
C GLU A 39 7.93 -16.84 7.70
N GLY A 40 7.72 -17.56 6.60
CA GLY A 40 6.87 -18.76 6.60
C GLY A 40 5.37 -18.51 6.56
N LYS A 41 4.88 -17.30 6.86
CA LYS A 41 3.44 -16.96 6.93
C LYS A 41 3.00 -16.09 5.76
N ARG A 42 1.77 -16.30 5.25
CA ARG A 42 1.16 -15.42 4.26
C ARG A 42 0.67 -14.15 4.94
N ARG A 43 1.22 -13.00 4.55
CA ARG A 43 0.86 -11.67 5.08
C ARG A 43 0.48 -10.73 3.94
N THR A 44 -0.40 -9.77 4.22
CA THR A 44 -0.74 -8.68 3.29
C THR A 44 0.28 -7.56 3.41
N VAL A 45 0.95 -7.25 2.31
CA VAL A 45 2.10 -6.34 2.28
C VAL A 45 1.91 -5.34 1.15
N CYS A 46 2.22 -4.06 1.40
CA CYS A 46 2.13 -3.05 0.35
C CYS A 46 3.33 -3.14 -0.61
N ALA A 47 3.12 -2.71 -1.86
CA ALA A 47 4.17 -2.71 -2.89
C ALA A 47 5.47 -1.98 -2.48
N ARG A 48 5.39 -0.92 -1.66
CA ARG A 48 6.58 -0.22 -1.14
C ARG A 48 7.42 -1.11 -0.21
N CYS A 49 6.79 -1.82 0.71
CA CYS A 49 7.48 -2.73 1.62
C CYS A 49 8.10 -3.92 0.87
N ILE A 50 7.43 -4.40 -0.19
CA ILE A 50 7.98 -5.44 -1.08
C ILE A 50 9.24 -4.92 -1.78
N LYS A 51 9.19 -3.69 -2.32
CA LYS A 51 10.32 -3.05 -2.99
C LYS A 51 11.51 -2.78 -2.05
N THR A 52 11.27 -2.49 -0.78
CA THR A 52 12.35 -2.33 0.21
C THR A 52 12.94 -3.68 0.62
N SER A 53 12.11 -4.70 0.83
CA SER A 53 12.60 -6.05 1.17
C SER A 53 13.48 -6.66 0.07
N SER A 54 13.22 -6.34 -1.20
CA SER A 54 14.05 -6.80 -2.31
C SER A 54 15.41 -6.10 -2.41
N LYS A 55 15.57 -4.92 -1.79
CA LYS A 55 16.82 -4.13 -1.82
C LYS A 55 17.77 -4.45 -0.67
N ALA A 56 17.24 -4.85 0.48
CA ALA A 56 18.03 -5.16 1.68
C ALA A 56 18.90 -6.43 1.55
N LEU A 57 18.81 -7.16 0.44
CA LEU A 57 19.66 -8.32 0.10
C LEU A 57 20.96 -7.92 -0.64
N VAL A 58 21.24 -6.62 -0.81
CA VAL A 58 22.40 -6.08 -1.55
C VAL A 58 23.27 -5.16 -0.68
N ALA A 59 23.51 -5.52 0.58
CA ALA A 59 24.50 -4.84 1.42
C ALA A 59 25.35 -5.87 2.15
#